data_AF-A0A7S9CZL6-F1
#
_entry.id   AF-A0A7S9CZL6-F1
#
_cell.length_a   1.000
_cell.length_b   1.000
_cell.length_c   1.000
_cell.angle_alpha   90.00
_cell.angle_beta   90.00
_cell.angle_gamma   90.00
#
_symmetry.space_group_name_H-M   'P 1'
#
loop_
_entity.id
_entity.type
_entity.pdbx_description
1 polymer ?
#
loop_
_entity_poly.entity_id
_entity_poly.type
_entity_poly.pdbx_seq_one_letter_code
_entity_poly.pdbx_strand_id
1 'polypeptide(L)' 'MEKLRIEAEECELISRLATNGTKKALFAKLAAHHRALADEVEVAIKASN' A
#
# COMPACT_ATOMS: atom_id res chain seq x y z
N MET A 1 9.71 5.48 -3.73
CA MET A 1 8.38 4.95 -4.09
C MET A 1 8.35 3.46 -4.24
N GLU A 2 9.32 2.87 -4.92
CA GLU A 2 9.37 1.44 -5.21
C GLU A 2 9.15 0.56 -3.98
N LYS A 3 9.83 0.85 -2.86
CA LYS A 3 9.63 0.14 -1.60
C LYS A 3 8.18 0.18 -1.08
N LEU A 4 7.54 1.36 -1.06
CA LEU A 4 6.14 1.52 -0.63
C LEU A 4 5.17 0.77 -1.56
N ARG A 5 5.47 0.74 -2.86
CA ARG A 5 4.67 0.00 -3.85
C ARG A 5 4.80 -1.51 -3.65
N ILE A 6 6.01 -2.01 -3.40
CA ILE A 6 6.26 -3.42 -3.05
C ILE A 6 5.49 -3.79 -1.77
N GLU A 7 5.61 -2.99 -0.71
CA GLU A 7 4.90 -3.22 0.56
C GLU A 7 3.37 -3.20 0.36
N ALA A 8 2.85 -2.37 -0.55
CA ALA A 8 1.44 -2.37 -0.92
C ALA A 8 1.01 -3.66 -1.63
N GLU A 9 1.82 -4.15 -2.58
CA GLU A 9 1.56 -5.38 -3.32
C GLU A 9 1.61 -6.61 -2.42
N GLU A 10 2.58 -6.68 -1.51
CA GLU A 10 2.69 -7.74 -0.50
C GLU A 10 1.46 -7.73 0.43
N CYS A 11 1.05 -6.57 0.92
CA CYS A 11 -0.15 -6.44 1.75
C CYS A 11 -1.41 -6.87 0.99
N GLU A 12 -1.54 -6.52 -0.28
CA GLU A 12 -2.69 -6.94 -1.09
C GLU A 12 -2.69 -8.46 -1.32
N LEU A 13 -1.53 -9.07 -1.58
CA LEU A 13 -1.41 -10.52 -1.72
C LEU A 13 -1.82 -11.23 -0.41
N ILE A 14 -1.38 -10.74 0.74
CA ILE A 14 -1.78 -11.28 2.04
C ILE A 14 -3.29 -11.15 2.24
N SER A 15 -3.89 -10.00 1.87
CA SER A 15 -5.34 -9.79 1.95
C SER A 15 -6.11 -10.80 1.08
N ARG A 16 -5.64 -11.04 -0.14
CA ARG A 16 -6.25 -12.01 -1.08
C ARG A 16 -6.18 -13.45 -0.56
N LEU A 17 -5.09 -13.82 0.12
CA LEU A 17 -4.87 -15.17 0.66
C LEU A 17 -5.47 -15.37 2.06
N ALA A 18 -5.88 -14.29 2.74
CA ALA A 18 -6.43 -14.37 4.10
C ALA A 18 -7.84 -15.00 4.10
N THR A 19 -8.01 -16.05 4.90
CA THR A 19 -9.30 -16.69 5.17
C THR A 19 -10.08 -16.01 6.31
N ASN A 20 -9.37 -15.31 7.19
CA ASN A 20 -9.98 -14.50 8.25
C ASN A 20 -10.38 -13.13 7.69
N GLY A 21 -11.67 -12.79 7.79
CA GLY A 21 -12.24 -11.55 7.24
C GLY A 21 -11.63 -10.27 7.83
N THR A 22 -11.33 -10.25 9.14
CA THR A 22 -10.67 -9.11 9.80
C THR A 22 -9.26 -8.91 9.28
N LYS A 23 -8.48 -10.00 9.17
CA LYS A 23 -7.12 -9.95 8.62
C LYS A 23 -7.14 -9.46 7.16
N LYS A 24 -8.06 -9.96 6.35
CA LYS A 24 -8.27 -9.51 4.97
C LYS A 24 -8.52 -8.01 4.88
N ALA A 25 -9.44 -7.48 5.68
CA ALA A 25 -9.77 -6.05 5.70
C ALA A 25 -8.59 -5.19 6.15
N LEU A 26 -7.86 -5.62 7.18
CA LEU A 26 -6.69 -4.90 7.69
C LEU A 26 -5.59 -4.78 6.64
N PHE A 27 -5.21 -5.89 6.01
CA PHE A 27 -4.16 -5.88 4.98
C PHE A 27 -4.59 -5.15 3.71
N ALA A 28 -5.87 -5.19 3.33
CA ALA A 28 -6.40 -4.38 2.23
C ALA A 28 -6.26 -2.87 2.53
N LYS A 29 -6.61 -2.46 3.75
CA LYS A 29 -6.47 -1.07 4.18
C LYS A 29 -5.00 -0.62 4.20
N LEU A 30 -4.10 -1.49 4.68
CA LEU A 30 -2.67 -1.20 4.72
C LEU A 30 -2.08 -1.05 3.31
N ALA A 31 -2.46 -1.92 2.37
CA ALA A 31 -2.07 -1.81 0.97
C ALA A 31 -2.50 -0.47 0.35
N ALA A 32 -3.75 -0.05 0.60
CA ALA A 32 -4.27 1.23 0.13
C ALA A 32 -3.48 2.42 0.71
N HIS A 33 -3.12 2.37 2.00
CA HIS A 33 -2.34 3.42 2.64
C HIS A 33 -0.92 3.53 2.06
N HIS A 34 -0.24 2.41 1.83
CA HIS A 34 1.09 2.42 1.21
C HIS A 34 1.07 2.99 -0.22
N ARG A 35 0.02 2.72 -1.00
CA ARG A 35 -0.17 3.34 -2.34
C ARG A 35 -0.36 4.84 -2.25
N ALA A 36 -1.28 5.29 -1.41
CA ALA A 36 -1.54 6.72 -1.23
C ALA A 36 -0.26 7.46 -0.81
N LEU A 37 0.48 6.90 0.15
CA LEU A 37 1.75 7.49 0.59
C LEU A 37 2.80 7.51 -0.54
N ALA A 38 2.90 6.45 -1.34
CA ALA A 38 3.82 6.43 -2.48
C ALA A 38 3.48 7.53 -3.50
N ASP A 39 2.20 7.73 -3.78
CA ASP A 39 1.74 8.77 -4.70
C ASP A 39 1.98 10.17 -4.14
N GLU A 40 1.67 10.40 -2.86
CA GLU A 40 1.91 11.67 -2.16
C GLU A 40 3.38 12.08 -2.17
N VAL A 41 4.29 11.15 -1.83
CA VAL A 41 5.72 11.46 -1.84
C VAL A 41 6.18 11.72 -3.28
N GLU A 42 5.65 11.00 -4.28
CA GLU A 42 6.02 11.23 -5.69
C GLU A 42 5.60 12.63 -6.17
N VAL A 43 4.39 13.06 -5.78
CA VAL A 43 3.90 14.42 -6.03
C VAL A 43 4.77 15.46 -5.31
N ALA A 44 5.08 15.24 -4.03
CA ALA A 44 5.91 16.17 -3.25
C ALA A 44 7.32 16.33 -3.84
N ILE A 45 7.94 15.25 -4.31
CA ILE A 45 9.24 15.29 -4.98
C ILE A 45 9.14 16.10 -6.29
N LYS A 46 8.10 15.85 -7.09
CA LYS A 46 7.88 16.59 -8.35
C LYS A 46 7.63 18.09 -8.12
N ALA A 47 6.98 18.45 -7.02
CA ALA A 47 6.71 19.84 -6.65
C ALA A 47 7.94 20.56 -6.05
N SER A 48 8.98 19.82 -5.65
CA SER A 48 10.19 20.36 -5.02
C SER A 48 11.37 20.52 -5.99
N ASN A 49 11.18 20.19 -7.28
CA ASN A 49 12.12 20.35 -8.38
C ASN A 49 11.59 21.34 -9.42
#